data_AF-A0A7X0EZ34-F1
#
_entry.id   AF-A0A7X0EZ34-F1
#
_cell.length_a   1.000
_cell.length_b   1.000
_cell.length_c   1.000
_cell.angle_alpha   90.00
_cell.angle_beta   90.00
_cell.angle_gamma   90.00
#
_symmetry.space_group_name_H-M   'P 1'
#
loop_
_entity.id
_entity.type
_entity.pdbx_description
1 polymer ?
#
loop_
_entity_poly.entity_id
_entity_poly.type
_entity_poly.pdbx_seq_one_letter_code
_entity_poly.pdbx_strand_id
1 'polypeptide(L)'
;MEDTEHELSDDSYRFFDEQELFDALDHGAPPLPVALPAGSAAIAAAGQWGRYGSVIVLSRDLEDGELYDDVYLLARSAVGQWQYPPTSSGGGMPEWVLRRPDEPLRDWFGNDLMDLSCQLARPDMEWVADLTLMATRRVAAVQVRYAGDVMDVTVPESGLVTVPHTIRHADDRAEFRGFDASGELIAVSHYQPLTDECPTIHDQ
;
A
#
# COMPACT_ATOMS: atom_id res chain seq x y z
N MET A 1 -36.40 -35.04 -12.36
CA MET A 1 -36.47 -33.57 -12.36
C MET A 1 -35.10 -33.12 -11.93
N GLU A 2 -34.22 -33.07 -12.93
CA GLU A 2 -32.87 -32.53 -12.81
C GLU A 2 -32.94 -31.01 -12.99
N ASP A 3 -32.02 -30.36 -12.28
CA ASP A 3 -31.34 -29.10 -12.61
C ASP A 3 -32.18 -27.85 -12.81
N THR A 4 -32.04 -26.93 -11.85
CA THR A 4 -31.25 -25.71 -12.13
C THR A 4 -30.85 -25.08 -10.80
N GLU A 5 -29.67 -25.45 -10.30
CA GLU A 5 -28.93 -24.55 -9.42
C GLU A 5 -28.61 -23.31 -10.27
N HIS A 6 -29.16 -22.16 -9.87
CA HIS A 6 -28.65 -20.88 -10.35
C HIS A 6 -27.27 -20.71 -9.74
N GLU A 7 -26.24 -21.08 -10.49
CA GLU A 7 -24.94 -20.43 -10.40
C GLU A 7 -25.18 -18.95 -10.69
N LEU A 8 -25.47 -18.18 -9.63
CA LEU A 8 -25.20 -16.77 -9.61
C LEU A 8 -23.68 -16.67 -9.62
N SER A 9 -23.09 -16.58 -10.82
CA SER A 9 -21.70 -16.19 -10.97
C SER A 9 -21.56 -14.81 -10.34
N ASP A 10 -20.91 -14.80 -9.19
CA ASP A 10 -20.62 -13.67 -8.30
C ASP A 10 -19.55 -12.76 -8.94
N ASP A 11 -19.85 -12.25 -10.14
CA ASP A 11 -18.93 -11.48 -11.00
C ASP A 11 -18.93 -9.97 -10.67
N SER A 12 -19.27 -9.57 -9.43
CA SER A 12 -19.31 -8.15 -9.05
C SER A 12 -18.01 -7.57 -8.52
N TYR A 13 -16.95 -8.37 -8.39
CA TYR A 13 -15.61 -7.86 -8.09
C TYR A 13 -14.75 -7.96 -9.36
N ARG A 14 -14.29 -6.82 -9.87
CA ARG A 14 -13.19 -6.81 -10.84
C ARG A 14 -11.94 -7.29 -10.10
N PHE A 15 -11.67 -8.59 -10.13
CA PHE A 15 -10.36 -9.12 -9.80
C PHE A 15 -9.39 -8.65 -10.89
N PHE A 16 -8.36 -7.90 -10.50
CA PHE A 16 -7.26 -7.58 -11.39
C PHE A 16 -6.58 -8.88 -11.80
N ASP A 17 -6.24 -9.01 -13.09
CA ASP A 17 -5.41 -10.13 -13.51
C ASP A 17 -3.96 -9.93 -13.03
N GLU A 18 -3.19 -11.02 -12.96
CA GLU A 18 -1.81 -10.96 -12.45
C GLU A 18 -0.94 -9.98 -13.22
N GLN A 19 -1.19 -9.84 -14.52
CA GLN A 19 -0.40 -8.99 -15.40
C GLN A 19 -0.65 -7.51 -15.10
N GLU A 20 -1.88 -7.11 -14.79
CA GLU A 20 -2.19 -5.74 -14.37
C GLU A 20 -1.41 -5.33 -13.12
N LEU A 21 -1.22 -6.23 -12.14
CA LEU A 21 -0.42 -5.96 -10.95
C LEU A 21 1.08 -5.87 -11.27
N PHE A 22 1.59 -6.77 -12.12
CA PHE A 22 3.01 -6.76 -12.51
C PHE A 22 3.36 -5.51 -13.30
N ASP A 23 2.49 -5.10 -14.22
CA ASP A 23 2.65 -3.88 -15.00
C ASP A 23 2.67 -2.65 -14.08
N ALA A 24 1.82 -2.61 -13.04
CA ALA A 24 1.83 -1.53 -12.07
C ALA A 24 3.15 -1.47 -11.27
N LEU A 25 3.77 -2.61 -10.95
CA LEU A 25 5.08 -2.63 -10.28
C LEU A 25 6.21 -2.15 -11.20
N ASP A 26 6.18 -2.52 -12.48
CA ASP A 26 7.24 -2.20 -13.42
C ASP A 26 7.09 -0.81 -14.06
N HIS A 27 5.87 -0.25 -14.09
CA HIS A 27 5.56 1.00 -14.78
C HIS A 27 4.92 2.07 -13.88
N GLY A 28 4.60 1.73 -12.63
CA GLY A 28 3.88 2.59 -11.70
C GLY A 28 2.37 2.43 -11.81
N ALA A 29 1.66 2.79 -10.74
CA ALA A 29 0.20 2.77 -10.72
C ALA A 29 -0.38 3.78 -11.73
N PRO A 30 -1.50 3.45 -12.40
CA PRO A 30 -2.21 4.41 -13.23
C PRO A 30 -2.78 5.56 -12.38
N PRO A 31 -3.15 6.69 -13.00
CA PRO A 31 -3.83 7.77 -12.30
C PRO A 31 -5.13 7.27 -11.63
N LEU A 32 -5.27 7.58 -10.34
CA LEU A 32 -6.45 7.20 -9.57
C LEU A 32 -7.67 8.03 -10.02
N PRO A 33 -8.86 7.41 -10.22
CA PRO A 33 -10.06 8.14 -10.58
C PRO A 33 -10.57 8.98 -9.40
N VAL A 34 -11.14 10.16 -9.70
CA VAL A 34 -11.71 11.08 -8.69
C VAL A 34 -12.93 10.48 -7.96
N ALA A 35 -13.57 9.48 -8.56
CA ALA A 35 -14.63 8.68 -7.98
C ALA A 35 -14.50 7.24 -8.47
N LEU A 36 -14.72 6.29 -7.58
CA LEU A 36 -14.73 4.85 -7.89
C LEU A 36 -16.18 4.37 -7.82
N PRO A 37 -16.81 3.91 -8.92
CA PRO A 37 -18.18 3.38 -8.91
C PRO A 37 -18.33 2.14 -7.99
N ALA A 38 -19.55 1.89 -7.49
CA ALA A 38 -19.85 0.65 -6.76
C ALA A 38 -19.61 -0.59 -7.63
N GLY A 39 -19.05 -1.66 -7.04
CA GLY A 39 -18.63 -2.87 -7.76
C GLY A 39 -17.41 -2.68 -8.66
N SER A 40 -16.58 -1.66 -8.40
CA SER A 40 -15.38 -1.40 -9.21
C SER A 40 -14.12 -1.27 -8.37
N ALA A 41 -12.97 -1.46 -9.01
CA ALA A 41 -11.68 -1.40 -8.36
C ALA A 41 -10.64 -0.65 -9.21
N ALA A 42 -9.62 -0.09 -8.54
CA ALA A 42 -8.53 0.67 -9.14
C ALA A 42 -7.21 0.40 -8.41
N ILE A 43 -6.12 0.21 -9.16
CA ILE A 43 -4.77 0.21 -8.60
C ILE A 43 -4.45 1.65 -8.15
N ALA A 44 -4.29 1.86 -6.85
CA ALA A 44 -4.14 3.16 -6.24
C ALA A 44 -2.68 3.56 -6.02
N ALA A 45 -1.83 2.58 -5.77
CA ALA A 45 -0.40 2.77 -5.60
C ALA A 45 0.34 1.47 -5.92
N ALA A 46 1.57 1.61 -6.41
CA ALA A 46 2.48 0.49 -6.62
C ALA A 46 3.90 0.95 -6.40
N GLY A 47 4.72 0.13 -5.75
CA GLY A 47 6.12 0.43 -5.50
C GLY A 47 6.91 -0.81 -5.15
N GLN A 48 8.23 -0.70 -5.26
CA GLN A 48 9.15 -1.81 -5.06
C GLN A 48 10.35 -1.39 -4.22
N TRP A 49 10.85 -2.32 -3.42
CA TRP A 49 12.11 -2.17 -2.70
C TRP A 49 12.85 -3.50 -2.71
N GLY A 50 14.03 -3.51 -3.33
CA GLY A 50 14.83 -4.72 -3.48
C GLY A 50 14.08 -5.78 -4.29
N ARG A 51 13.80 -6.93 -3.67
CA ARG A 51 13.09 -8.05 -4.32
C ARG A 51 11.58 -8.04 -4.14
N TYR A 52 11.03 -7.10 -3.39
CA TYR A 52 9.61 -7.06 -3.06
C TYR A 52 8.91 -5.92 -3.80
N GLY A 53 7.65 -6.16 -4.16
CA GLY A 53 6.69 -5.20 -4.68
C GLY A 53 5.46 -5.14 -3.80
N SER A 54 4.88 -3.96 -3.64
CA SER A 54 3.59 -3.74 -3.00
C SER A 54 2.66 -3.06 -4.00
N VAL A 55 1.42 -3.55 -4.11
CA VAL A 55 0.37 -2.95 -4.92
C VAL A 55 -0.87 -2.79 -4.08
N ILE A 56 -1.39 -1.56 -3.99
CA ILE A 56 -2.62 -1.25 -3.30
C ILE A 56 -3.73 -1.14 -4.33
N VAL A 57 -4.76 -1.95 -4.15
CA VAL A 57 -5.99 -1.90 -4.93
C VAL A 57 -7.08 -1.33 -4.04
N LEU A 58 -7.74 -0.26 -4.49
CA LEU A 58 -8.97 0.21 -3.86
C LEU A 58 -10.15 -0.44 -4.56
N SER A 59 -11.08 -0.98 -3.80
CA SER A 59 -12.34 -1.54 -4.29
C SER A 59 -13.51 -0.85 -3.62
N ARG A 60 -14.60 -0.64 -4.36
CA ARG A 60 -15.84 -0.15 -3.78
C ARG A 60 -16.87 -1.28 -3.81
N ASP A 61 -17.40 -1.58 -2.64
CA ASP A 61 -18.40 -2.62 -2.48
C ASP A 61 -19.67 -2.29 -3.28
N LEU A 62 -20.33 -3.33 -3.78
CA LEU A 62 -21.54 -3.17 -4.60
C LEU A 62 -22.78 -2.89 -3.73
N GLU A 63 -22.86 -3.44 -2.53
CA GLU A 63 -24.05 -3.44 -1.68
C GLU A 63 -24.14 -2.18 -0.83
N ASP A 64 -23.09 -1.86 -0.08
CA ASP A 64 -23.08 -0.72 0.86
C ASP A 64 -22.33 0.51 0.31
N GLY A 65 -21.54 0.33 -0.75
CA GLY A 65 -20.76 1.39 -1.38
C GLY A 65 -19.56 1.84 -0.56
N GLU A 66 -19.16 1.09 0.48
CA GLU A 66 -17.96 1.35 1.27
C GLU A 66 -16.70 1.12 0.44
N LEU A 67 -15.65 1.86 0.79
CA LEU A 67 -14.36 1.80 0.14
C LEU A 67 -13.42 0.91 0.95
N TYR A 68 -12.84 -0.07 0.29
CA TYR A 68 -11.89 -1.01 0.86
C TYR A 68 -10.56 -0.91 0.13
N ASP A 69 -9.48 -1.28 0.80
CA ASP A 69 -8.20 -1.58 0.16
C ASP A 69 -7.89 -3.07 0.21
N ASP A 70 -7.17 -3.56 -0.79
CA ASP A 70 -6.44 -4.82 -0.78
C ASP A 70 -4.97 -4.52 -1.11
N VAL A 71 -4.06 -4.97 -0.25
CA VAL A 71 -2.63 -4.86 -0.48
C VAL A 71 -2.06 -6.20 -0.92
N TYR A 72 -1.46 -6.21 -2.10
CA TYR A 72 -0.81 -7.36 -2.71
C TYR A 72 0.71 -7.23 -2.54
N LEU A 73 1.34 -8.20 -1.85
CA LEU A 73 2.79 -8.27 -1.71
C LEU A 73 3.42 -9.29 -2.64
N LEU A 74 4.16 -8.81 -3.62
CA LEU A 74 4.75 -9.63 -4.67
C LEU A 74 6.26 -9.80 -4.42
N ALA A 75 6.78 -10.98 -4.73
CA ALA A 75 8.22 -11.25 -4.68
C ALA A 75 8.78 -11.44 -6.10
N ARG A 76 9.99 -10.95 -6.34
CA ARG A 76 10.77 -11.32 -7.53
C ARG A 76 11.43 -12.68 -7.30
N SER A 77 11.22 -13.58 -8.24
CA SER A 77 12.00 -14.81 -8.36
C SER A 77 13.50 -14.53 -8.57
N ALA A 78 14.35 -15.55 -8.41
CA ALA A 78 15.78 -15.44 -8.67
C ALA A 78 16.13 -15.02 -10.12
N VAL A 79 15.21 -15.24 -11.07
CA VAL A 79 15.36 -14.83 -12.48
C VAL A 79 14.75 -13.45 -12.77
N GLY A 80 14.28 -12.74 -11.73
CA GLY A 80 13.81 -11.35 -11.81
C GLY A 80 12.33 -11.17 -12.14
N GLN A 81 11.59 -12.26 -12.35
CA GLN A 81 10.15 -12.22 -12.65
C GLN A 81 9.32 -12.08 -11.37
N TRP A 82 8.28 -11.26 -11.41
CA TRP A 82 7.28 -11.17 -10.35
C TRP A 82 6.53 -12.48 -10.16
N GLN A 83 6.20 -12.78 -8.92
CA GLN A 83 5.41 -13.93 -8.52
C GLN A 83 4.16 -13.44 -7.79
N TYR A 84 3.00 -13.89 -8.24
CA TYR A 84 1.72 -13.51 -7.67
C TYR A 84 1.58 -14.06 -6.24
N PRO A 85 1.00 -13.31 -5.30
CA PRO A 85 1.03 -13.68 -3.89
C PRO A 85 0.06 -14.82 -3.53
N PRO A 86 0.34 -15.55 -2.43
CA PRO A 86 -0.67 -16.36 -1.73
C PRO A 86 -1.53 -15.54 -0.75
N THR A 87 -1.27 -14.24 -0.54
CA THR A 87 -1.93 -13.43 0.50
C THR A 87 -2.22 -11.99 0.04
N SER A 88 -3.45 -11.55 0.23
CA SER A 88 -3.83 -10.13 0.32
C SER A 88 -4.18 -9.80 1.78
N SER A 89 -4.08 -8.52 2.14
CA SER A 89 -4.71 -8.02 3.36
C SER A 89 -5.30 -6.65 3.09
N GLY A 90 -6.44 -6.36 3.71
CA GLY A 90 -7.20 -5.18 3.38
C GLY A 90 -8.10 -4.74 4.53
N GLY A 91 -8.42 -3.47 4.56
CA GLY A 91 -9.30 -2.85 5.55
C GLY A 91 -10.26 -1.85 4.92
N GLY A 92 -11.05 -1.20 5.78
CA GLY A 92 -11.87 -0.07 5.35
C GLY A 92 -10.99 1.15 5.11
N MET A 93 -11.18 1.81 3.98
CA MET A 93 -10.47 3.05 3.61
C MET A 93 -11.41 4.26 3.64
N PRO A 94 -10.95 5.42 4.15
CA PRO A 94 -11.75 6.62 4.11
C PRO A 94 -11.84 7.18 2.68
N GLU A 95 -13.02 7.69 2.32
CA GLU A 95 -13.35 8.28 1.00
C GLU A 95 -12.38 9.36 0.53
N TRP A 96 -11.79 10.11 1.47
CA TRP A 96 -10.84 11.16 1.12
C TRP A 96 -9.57 10.59 0.47
N VAL A 97 -9.26 9.29 0.57
CA VAL A 97 -8.10 8.67 -0.10
C VAL A 97 -8.18 8.82 -1.62
N LEU A 98 -9.40 8.79 -2.19
CA LEU A 98 -9.63 9.02 -3.62
C LEU A 98 -9.35 10.48 -4.03
N ARG A 99 -9.21 11.38 -3.05
CA ARG A 99 -9.00 12.82 -3.25
C ARG A 99 -7.82 13.28 -2.44
N ARG A 100 -6.64 13.29 -3.06
CA ARG A 100 -5.44 13.91 -2.50
C ARG A 100 -5.77 15.28 -1.84
N PRO A 101 -5.60 15.44 -0.52
CA PRO A 101 -5.91 16.71 0.14
C PRO A 101 -4.92 17.82 -0.22
N ASP A 102 -5.36 19.07 -0.22
CA ASP A 102 -4.47 20.23 -0.42
C ASP A 102 -3.65 20.55 0.83
N GLU A 103 -4.24 20.28 2.00
CA GLU A 103 -3.70 20.60 3.32
C GLU A 103 -3.95 19.44 4.28
N PRO A 104 -3.23 19.39 5.42
CA PRO A 104 -3.45 18.37 6.43
C PRO A 104 -4.89 18.31 6.93
N LEU A 105 -5.47 17.11 6.98
CA LEU A 105 -6.79 16.91 7.57
C LEU A 105 -6.71 16.93 9.11
N ARG A 106 -7.82 17.28 9.78
CA ARG A 106 -7.86 17.41 11.25
C ARG A 106 -7.59 16.08 11.97
N ASP A 107 -8.03 14.99 11.36
CA ASP A 107 -7.81 13.61 11.78
C ASP A 107 -6.38 13.12 11.54
N TRP A 108 -5.55 13.86 10.78
CA TRP A 108 -4.13 13.54 10.53
C TRP A 108 -3.18 14.20 11.53
N PHE A 109 -3.68 14.60 12.70
CA PHE A 109 -2.95 15.43 13.67
C PHE A 109 -2.35 16.72 13.07
N GLY A 110 -2.88 17.18 11.91
CA GLY A 110 -2.36 18.33 11.19
C GLY A 110 -1.03 18.08 10.45
N ASN A 111 -0.68 16.83 10.12
CA ASN A 111 0.52 16.49 9.37
C ASN A 111 0.28 16.42 7.84
N ASP A 112 1.24 16.85 7.02
CA ASP A 112 1.15 16.74 5.55
C ASP A 112 1.40 15.30 5.04
N LEU A 113 1.77 14.39 5.94
CA LEU A 113 1.87 12.94 5.71
C LEU A 113 0.97 12.19 6.70
N MET A 114 0.17 11.26 6.19
CA MET A 114 -0.56 10.28 6.99
C MET A 114 0.00 8.89 6.73
N ASP A 115 0.42 8.22 7.80
CA ASP A 115 0.82 6.82 7.75
C ASP A 115 -0.42 5.92 7.59
N LEU A 116 -0.41 5.09 6.55
CA LEU A 116 -1.40 4.06 6.25
C LEU A 116 -0.76 2.66 6.21
N SER A 117 0.49 2.56 6.68
CA SER A 117 1.28 1.34 6.63
C SER A 117 0.61 0.22 7.43
N CYS A 118 0.75 -0.99 6.93
CA CYS A 118 0.31 -2.19 7.63
C CYS A 118 1.42 -3.22 7.67
N GLN A 119 1.43 -4.01 8.74
CA GLN A 119 2.26 -5.21 8.77
C GLN A 119 1.54 -6.30 7.98
N LEU A 120 2.23 -6.83 6.98
CA LEU A 120 1.69 -7.89 6.14
C LEU A 120 2.38 -9.23 6.42
N ALA A 121 1.66 -10.30 6.14
CA ALA A 121 2.14 -11.66 6.32
C ALA A 121 3.29 -11.99 5.36
N ARG A 122 3.95 -13.13 5.60
CA ARG A 122 5.14 -13.57 4.88
C ARG A 122 4.77 -13.96 3.43
N PRO A 123 5.08 -13.16 2.39
CA PRO A 123 4.87 -13.59 1.00
C PRO A 123 5.76 -14.80 0.66
N ASP A 124 6.83 -15.01 1.45
CA ASP A 124 7.67 -16.21 1.51
C ASP A 124 7.92 -16.67 2.96
N MET A 125 9.16 -16.61 3.45
CA MET A 125 9.56 -16.94 4.82
C MET A 125 9.89 -15.69 5.65
N GLU A 126 9.91 -14.50 5.03
CA GLU A 126 10.27 -13.23 5.67
C GLU A 126 9.03 -12.40 5.99
N TRP A 127 9.02 -11.73 7.15
CA TRP A 127 7.98 -10.75 7.46
C TRP A 127 8.21 -9.50 6.62
N VAL A 128 7.17 -8.97 5.98
CA VAL A 128 7.26 -7.77 5.13
C VAL A 128 6.22 -6.77 5.59
N ALA A 129 6.65 -5.54 5.86
CA ALA A 129 5.76 -4.41 6.06
C ALA A 129 5.42 -3.78 4.71
N ASP A 130 4.17 -3.37 4.54
CA ASP A 130 3.79 -2.41 3.53
C ASP A 130 3.92 -1.01 4.13
N LEU A 131 4.92 -0.26 3.68
CA LEU A 131 5.18 1.10 4.12
C LEU A 131 4.43 2.06 3.20
N THR A 132 3.24 2.45 3.63
CA THR A 132 2.30 3.24 2.83
C THR A 132 1.97 4.55 3.52
N LEU A 133 1.89 5.61 2.73
CA LEU A 133 1.44 6.91 3.19
C LEU A 133 0.56 7.59 2.16
N MET A 134 -0.27 8.51 2.66
CA MET A 134 -0.90 9.55 1.88
C MET A 134 -0.20 10.88 2.14
N ALA A 135 0.09 11.63 1.08
CA ALA A 135 0.70 12.95 1.14
C ALA A 135 -0.22 14.04 0.57
N THR A 136 -0.29 15.20 1.24
CA THR A 136 -1.02 16.37 0.73
C THR A 136 -0.41 16.92 -0.55
N ARG A 137 -1.11 17.79 -1.29
CA ARG A 137 -0.57 18.47 -2.50
C ARG A 137 0.64 19.35 -2.24
N ARG A 138 0.94 19.68 -0.98
CA ARG A 138 2.11 20.46 -0.60
C ARG A 138 3.41 19.65 -0.63
N VAL A 139 3.32 18.32 -0.52
CA VAL A 139 4.47 17.42 -0.57
C VAL A 139 4.74 16.99 -2.02
N ALA A 140 5.93 17.31 -2.54
CA ALA A 140 6.36 16.92 -3.88
C ALA A 140 7.18 15.62 -3.88
N ALA A 141 7.92 15.35 -2.80
CA ALA A 141 8.77 14.18 -2.68
C ALA A 141 8.76 13.63 -1.25
N VAL A 142 8.99 12.33 -1.13
CA VAL A 142 9.17 11.65 0.15
C VAL A 142 10.50 10.92 0.16
N GLN A 143 11.25 11.07 1.25
CA GLN A 143 12.34 10.15 1.58
C GLN A 143 11.84 9.14 2.61
N VAL A 144 11.94 7.86 2.27
CA VAL A 144 11.64 6.73 3.16
C VAL A 144 12.96 6.22 3.72
N ARG A 145 13.06 6.13 5.05
CA ARG A 145 14.22 5.56 5.76
C ARG A 145 13.76 4.36 6.57
N TYR A 146 14.41 3.22 6.39
CA TYR A 146 14.05 2.01 7.12
C TYR A 146 15.26 1.11 7.29
N ALA A 147 15.50 0.61 8.50
CA ALA A 147 16.60 -0.32 8.82
C ALA A 147 18.00 0.09 8.28
N GLY A 148 18.28 1.40 8.23
CA GLY A 148 19.52 1.98 7.71
C GLY A 148 19.55 2.25 6.20
N ASP A 149 18.56 1.74 5.48
CA ASP A 149 18.37 1.96 4.05
C ASP A 149 17.56 3.25 3.81
N VAL A 150 17.80 3.90 2.67
CA VAL A 150 17.17 5.17 2.29
C VAL A 150 16.72 5.09 0.83
N MET A 151 15.51 5.57 0.57
CA MET A 151 14.94 5.68 -0.77
C MET A 151 14.20 7.00 -0.93
N ASP A 152 14.42 7.67 -2.06
CA ASP A 152 13.70 8.89 -2.43
C ASP A 152 12.63 8.56 -3.47
N VAL A 153 11.41 9.04 -3.24
CA VAL A 153 10.23 8.76 -4.06
C VAL A 153 9.54 10.07 -4.43
N THR A 154 9.27 10.27 -5.71
CA THR A 154 8.39 11.36 -6.17
C THR A 154 6.95 11.03 -5.81
N VAL A 155 6.24 12.00 -5.20
CA VAL A 155 4.83 11.79 -4.85
C VAL A 155 3.98 11.83 -6.13
N PRO A 156 3.24 10.76 -6.47
CA PRO A 156 2.39 10.75 -7.66
C PRO A 156 1.20 11.71 -7.49
N GLU A 157 0.45 11.95 -8.58
CA GLU A 157 -0.73 12.82 -8.53
C GLU A 157 -1.78 12.36 -7.51
N SER A 158 -1.93 11.05 -7.31
CA SER A 158 -2.82 10.46 -6.30
C SER A 158 -2.42 10.80 -4.86
N GLY A 159 -1.15 11.11 -4.62
CA GLY A 159 -0.60 11.38 -3.29
C GLY A 159 -0.27 10.13 -2.48
N LEU A 160 -0.66 8.95 -2.96
CA LEU A 160 -0.36 7.68 -2.32
C LEU A 160 1.01 7.17 -2.74
N VAL A 161 1.84 6.86 -1.75
CA VAL A 161 3.14 6.23 -1.94
C VAL A 161 3.13 4.93 -1.13
N THR A 162 3.51 3.83 -1.76
CA THR A 162 3.63 2.52 -1.12
C THR A 162 4.96 1.90 -1.50
N VAL A 163 5.63 1.28 -0.53
CA VAL A 163 6.79 0.42 -0.75
C VAL A 163 6.87 -0.70 0.28
N PRO A 164 7.19 -1.93 -0.12
CA PRO A 164 7.39 -3.00 0.83
C PRO A 164 8.78 -2.93 1.47
N HIS A 165 8.94 -3.45 2.69
CA HIS A 165 10.26 -3.74 3.24
C HIS A 165 10.23 -4.92 4.22
N THR A 166 11.27 -5.75 4.22
CA THR A 166 11.42 -6.83 5.21
C THR A 166 11.55 -6.27 6.63
N ILE A 167 10.76 -6.80 7.56
CA ILE A 167 10.89 -6.58 9.01
C ILE A 167 11.98 -7.52 9.52
N ARG A 168 13.09 -6.96 9.98
CA ARG A 168 14.25 -7.69 10.52
C ARG A 168 14.19 -7.77 12.05
N HIS A 169 13.62 -6.76 12.70
CA HIS A 169 13.47 -6.68 14.14
C HIS A 169 12.15 -6.02 14.55
N ALA A 170 11.67 -6.34 15.75
CA ALA A 170 10.48 -5.72 16.37
C ALA A 170 10.62 -4.20 16.58
N ASP A 171 11.85 -3.72 16.66
CA ASP A 171 12.19 -2.30 16.85
C ASP A 171 12.48 -1.57 15.54
N ASP A 172 12.34 -2.25 14.39
CA ASP A 172 12.51 -1.57 13.11
C ASP A 172 11.47 -0.46 12.98
N ARG A 173 11.90 0.71 12.51
CA ARG A 173 11.05 1.88 12.34
C ARG A 173 11.26 2.48 10.98
N ALA A 174 10.16 2.85 10.32
CA ALA A 174 10.23 3.71 9.15
C ALA A 174 10.16 5.17 9.59
N GLU A 175 10.97 6.01 8.96
CA GLU A 175 10.79 7.45 8.97
C GLU A 175 10.46 7.91 7.55
N PHE A 176 9.32 8.56 7.40
CA PHE A 176 8.88 9.20 6.17
C PHE A 176 9.11 10.71 6.30
N ARG A 177 9.86 11.28 5.36
CA ARG A 177 10.20 12.71 5.35
C ARG A 177 9.64 13.35 4.09
N GLY A 178 8.67 14.25 4.25
CA GLY A 178 7.98 14.92 3.16
C GLY A 178 8.62 16.27 2.84
N PHE A 179 8.96 16.46 1.57
CA PHE A 179 9.56 17.69 1.06
C PHE A 179 8.62 18.39 0.10
N ASP A 180 8.58 19.72 0.16
CA ASP A 180 7.83 20.53 -0.81
C ASP A 180 8.57 20.67 -2.15
N ALA A 181 7.97 21.41 -3.09
CA ALA A 181 8.55 21.62 -4.42
C ALA A 181 9.87 22.43 -4.41
N SER A 182 10.19 23.11 -3.31
CA SER A 182 11.46 23.83 -3.13
C SER A 182 12.56 22.95 -2.53
N GLY A 183 12.21 21.76 -2.05
CA GLY A 183 13.10 20.84 -1.34
C GLY A 183 13.15 21.12 0.17
N GLU A 184 12.27 21.96 0.71
CA GLU A 184 12.13 22.18 2.15
C GLU A 184 11.41 21.00 2.79
N LEU A 185 11.94 20.51 3.92
CA LEU A 185 11.29 19.48 4.73
C LEU A 185 10.09 20.10 5.44
N ILE A 186 8.88 19.62 5.14
CA ILE A 186 7.62 20.17 5.70
C ILE A 186 6.86 19.17 6.57
N ALA A 187 7.18 17.88 6.50
CA ALA A 187 6.51 16.86 7.29
C ALA A 187 7.42 15.67 7.63
N VAL A 188 7.15 15.05 8.78
CA VAL A 188 7.76 13.79 9.20
C VAL A 188 6.67 12.89 9.77
N SER A 189 6.63 11.63 9.35
CA SER A 189 5.78 10.60 9.94
C SER A 189 6.63 9.35 10.23
N HIS A 190 6.13 8.48 11.09
CA HIS A 190 6.83 7.26 11.51
C HIS A 190 5.89 6.08 11.47
N TYR A 191 6.40 4.95 10.97
CA TYR A 191 5.76 3.65 11.12
C TYR A 191 6.58 2.80 12.09
N GLN A 192 5.87 2.06 12.95
CA GLN A 192 6.45 1.04 13.80
C GLN A 192 5.61 -0.24 13.67
N PRO A 193 6.22 -1.40 13.34
CA PRO A 193 5.52 -2.68 13.35
C PRO A 193 4.88 -2.98 14.70
N LEU A 194 3.66 -3.51 14.67
CA LEU A 194 2.99 -4.03 15.85
C LEU A 194 3.42 -5.48 16.08
N THR A 195 4.54 -5.68 16.74
CA THR A 195 4.92 -7.02 17.21
C THR A 195 4.42 -7.19 18.64
N ASP A 196 3.20 -7.71 18.80
CA ASP A 196 2.83 -8.31 20.08
C ASP A 196 3.78 -9.50 20.29
N GLU A 197 4.75 -9.33 21.20
CA GLU A 197 5.70 -10.34 21.67
C GLU A 197 6.59 -10.98 20.58
N CYS A 198 7.78 -10.40 20.36
CA CYS A 198 8.90 -11.26 20.00
C CYS A 198 9.26 -12.06 21.27
N PRO A 199 9.05 -13.39 21.36
CA PRO A 199 9.64 -14.14 22.44
C PRO A 199 11.13 -13.92 22.32
N THR A 200 11.72 -13.42 23.41
CA THR A 200 13.16 -13.40 23.60
C THR A 200 13.71 -14.75 23.14
N ILE A 201 14.45 -14.77 22.03
CA ILE A 201 15.32 -15.90 21.72
C ILE A 201 16.37 -15.84 22.84
N HIS A 202 16.13 -16.62 23.88
CA HIS A 202 17.16 -16.89 24.87
C HIS A 202 18.33 -17.52 24.10
N ASP A 203 19.47 -16.83 24.12
CA ASP A 203 20.77 -17.45 23.88
C ASP A 203 20.89 -18.68 24.79
N GLN A 204 20.84 -19.88 24.21
CA GLN A 204 21.50 -21.10 24.69
C GLN A 204 21.99 -21.94 23.52
#